data_AF-A0A8J7GZE4-F1
#
_entry.id   AF-A0A8J7GZE4-F1
#
_cell.length_a   1.000
_cell.length_b   1.000
_cell.length_c   1.000
_cell.angle_alpha   90.00
_cell.angle_beta   90.00
_cell.angle_gamma   90.00
#
_symmetry.space_group_name_H-M   'P 1'
#
loop_
_entity.id
_entity.type
_entity.pdbx_description
1 polymer ?
#
loop_
_entity_poly.entity_id
_entity_poly.type
_entity_poly.pdbx_seq_one_letter_code
_entity_poly.pdbx_strand_id
1 'polypeptide(L)'
;MALVRDEALERSSVVANCAMNRERGLSGSNGYARELGLDPLAELLGRLARTTGPVRWLDLCCGSGRALFQAAERLAATGLADRVRIVGVDLVDHFVPGSGVDLVTASVTGWAPPAGQVFDLVTCVHGLHYVGDKLLALRRAASWLAADGVFAASFDATSVRDEAGAPVGRRLTAALRSAGFGYDTRNRRITRRGRADVTLPFAYLGADDAAGPNYTGQPAVHSHYVSTATGSGPSASRTATALNPQAALPDQPAQVPGR
;
A
#
# COMPACT_ATOMS: atom_id res chain seq x y z
N MET A 1 -13.38 19.48 10.19
CA MET A 1 -12.24 18.78 10.82
C MET A 1 -10.97 19.39 10.25
N ALA A 2 -9.96 19.69 11.07
CA ALA A 2 -8.72 20.30 10.59
C ALA A 2 -7.72 19.20 10.24
N LEU A 3 -7.26 19.15 8.99
CA LEU A 3 -6.21 18.23 8.55
C LEU A 3 -4.85 18.73 9.06
N VAL A 4 -4.01 17.81 9.50
CA VAL A 4 -2.63 18.10 9.92
C VAL A 4 -1.64 17.69 8.84
N ARG A 5 -0.52 18.43 8.75
CA ARG A 5 0.63 18.08 7.88
C ARG A 5 1.48 16.99 8.53
N ASP A 6 2.25 16.27 7.72
CA ASP A 6 3.10 15.15 8.15
C ASP A 6 4.00 15.52 9.34
N GLU A 7 4.63 16.70 9.35
CA GLU A 7 5.51 17.08 10.46
C GLU A 7 4.76 17.20 11.79
N ALA A 8 3.51 17.69 11.76
CA ALA A 8 2.66 17.77 12.95
C ALA A 8 2.11 16.40 13.34
N LEU A 9 1.72 15.61 12.34
CA LEU A 9 1.21 14.26 12.49
C LEU A 9 2.25 13.34 13.17
N GLU A 10 3.51 13.42 12.77
CA GLU A 10 4.62 12.63 13.31
C GLU A 10 4.85 12.88 14.81
N ARG A 11 4.43 14.04 15.32
CA ARG A 11 4.49 14.39 16.75
C ARG A 11 3.18 14.08 17.50
N SER A 12 2.14 13.59 16.82
CA SER A 12 0.86 13.30 17.46
C SER A 12 0.98 12.08 18.37
N SER A 13 0.16 12.03 19.41
CA SER A 13 0.15 10.89 20.33
C SER A 13 -0.27 9.58 19.66
N VAL A 14 -1.06 9.66 18.58
CA VAL A 14 -1.49 8.48 17.80
C VAL A 14 -0.32 7.88 17.02
N VAL A 15 0.52 8.72 16.41
CA VAL A 15 1.64 8.24 15.59
C VAL A 15 2.87 7.95 16.46
N ALA A 16 3.28 8.88 17.31
CA ALA A 16 4.47 8.72 18.14
C ALA A 16 4.36 7.56 19.16
N ASN A 17 3.16 7.28 19.67
CA ASN A 17 2.93 6.16 20.60
C ASN A 17 2.48 4.87 19.91
N CYS A 18 2.50 4.80 18.59
CA CYS A 18 2.08 3.59 17.89
C CYS A 18 2.93 2.38 18.30
N ALA A 19 2.28 1.34 18.82
CA ALA A 19 2.92 0.13 19.31
C ALA A 19 2.68 -1.12 18.43
N MET A 20 1.87 -1.02 17.37
CA MET A 20 1.36 -2.19 16.63
C MET A 20 2.42 -3.08 15.99
N ASN A 21 3.62 -2.57 15.74
CA ASN A 21 4.75 -3.35 15.24
C ASN A 21 5.87 -3.58 16.25
N ARG A 22 5.80 -2.97 17.44
CA ARG A 22 6.93 -2.96 18.39
C ARG A 22 7.32 -4.35 18.86
N GLU A 23 6.39 -5.28 18.96
CA GLU A 23 6.66 -6.62 19.51
C GLU A 23 6.45 -7.75 18.50
N ARG A 24 6.27 -7.43 17.22
CA ARG A 24 5.99 -8.45 16.20
C ARG A 24 7.21 -9.31 15.93
N GLY A 25 6.96 -10.61 15.83
CA GLY A 25 7.95 -11.58 15.43
C GLY A 25 8.00 -11.79 13.92
N LEU A 26 9.03 -12.49 13.47
CA LEU A 26 9.15 -12.93 12.07
C LEU A 26 8.07 -13.98 11.73
N SER A 27 7.83 -14.91 12.64
CA SER A 27 6.92 -16.06 12.48
C SER A 27 5.92 -16.20 13.63
N GLY A 28 4.93 -17.08 13.45
CA GLY A 28 3.90 -17.37 14.46
C GLY A 28 2.61 -16.57 14.28
N SER A 29 1.70 -16.68 15.26
CA SER A 29 0.37 -16.06 15.19
C SER A 29 0.40 -14.53 15.18
N ASN A 30 1.47 -13.92 15.71
CA ASN A 30 1.79 -12.49 15.68
C ASN A 30 2.93 -12.16 14.67
N GLY A 31 3.15 -13.04 13.70
CA GLY A 31 4.30 -13.00 12.80
C GLY A 31 4.06 -12.24 11.50
N TYR A 32 5.13 -11.71 10.91
CA TYR A 32 5.11 -11.07 9.59
C TYR A 32 4.53 -11.99 8.51
N ALA A 33 4.87 -13.28 8.55
CA ALA A 33 4.34 -14.26 7.60
C ALA A 33 2.82 -14.25 7.48
N ARG A 34 2.14 -14.15 8.64
CA ARG A 34 0.69 -14.08 8.70
C ARG A 34 0.17 -12.74 8.22
N GLU A 35 0.75 -11.63 8.63
CA GLU A 35 0.23 -10.29 8.28
C GLU A 35 0.41 -9.98 6.79
N LEU A 36 1.51 -10.43 6.19
CA LEU A 36 1.86 -10.17 4.80
C LEU A 36 1.29 -11.21 3.82
N GLY A 37 0.94 -12.40 4.31
CA GLY A 37 0.62 -13.54 3.42
C GLY A 37 1.83 -14.02 2.62
N LEU A 38 3.04 -13.67 3.05
CA LEU A 38 4.34 -14.07 2.51
C LEU A 38 5.30 -14.24 3.68
N ASP A 39 6.13 -15.28 3.69
CA ASP A 39 7.20 -15.44 4.69
C ASP A 39 8.45 -14.67 4.22
N PRO A 40 8.85 -13.57 4.90
CA PRO A 40 10.01 -12.78 4.49
C PRO A 40 11.30 -13.61 4.42
N LEU A 41 11.52 -14.53 5.36
CA LEU A 41 12.74 -15.33 5.38
C LEU A 41 12.75 -16.31 4.21
N ALA A 42 11.61 -16.95 3.91
CA ALA A 42 11.50 -17.85 2.77
C ALA A 42 11.72 -17.11 1.44
N GLU A 43 11.23 -15.86 1.31
CA GLU A 43 11.48 -15.03 0.13
C GLU A 43 12.98 -14.72 -0.03
N LEU A 44 13.67 -14.34 1.05
CA LEU A 44 15.11 -14.07 1.03
C LEU A 44 15.92 -15.32 0.65
N LEU A 45 15.62 -16.46 1.28
CA LEU A 45 16.30 -17.74 0.97
C LEU A 45 16.05 -18.18 -0.48
N GLY A 46 14.81 -18.05 -0.96
CA GLY A 46 14.45 -18.35 -2.34
C GLY A 46 15.22 -17.48 -3.34
N ARG A 47 15.47 -16.20 -3.01
CA ARG A 47 16.32 -15.32 -3.83
C ARG A 47 17.78 -15.71 -3.79
N LEU A 48 18.33 -15.97 -2.60
CA LEU A 48 19.72 -16.40 -2.43
C LEU A 48 20.07 -17.67 -3.21
N ALA A 49 19.08 -18.55 -3.44
CA ALA A 49 19.23 -19.74 -4.27
C ALA A 49 19.33 -19.44 -5.78
N ARG A 50 18.89 -18.27 -6.23
CA ARG A 50 18.84 -17.87 -7.65
C ARG A 50 19.86 -16.79 -8.02
N THR A 51 20.48 -16.14 -7.05
CA THR A 51 21.46 -15.07 -7.28
C THR A 51 22.78 -15.37 -6.57
N THR A 52 23.88 -14.88 -7.13
CA THR A 52 25.19 -14.85 -6.49
C THR A 52 25.45 -13.54 -5.76
N GLY A 53 24.72 -12.47 -6.12
CA GLY A 53 24.84 -11.15 -5.49
C GLY A 53 24.18 -11.06 -4.10
N PRO A 54 24.36 -9.93 -3.41
CA PRO A 54 23.70 -9.67 -2.13
C PRO A 54 22.20 -9.42 -2.33
N VAL A 55 21.40 -10.03 -1.45
CA VAL A 55 19.94 -9.84 -1.39
C VAL A 55 19.62 -8.75 -0.37
N ARG A 56 18.64 -7.88 -0.67
CA ARG A 56 18.34 -6.70 0.18
C ARG A 56 16.89 -6.67 0.64
N TRP A 57 16.69 -6.55 1.94
CA TRP A 57 15.39 -6.35 2.57
C TRP A 57 15.29 -4.95 3.17
N LEU A 58 14.26 -4.19 2.79
CA LEU A 58 13.82 -2.98 3.47
C LEU A 58 12.50 -3.24 4.20
N ASP A 59 12.41 -2.85 5.46
CA ASP A 59 11.16 -2.86 6.22
C ASP A 59 10.81 -1.46 6.71
N LEU A 60 9.65 -0.98 6.26
CA LEU A 60 9.14 0.36 6.54
C LEU A 60 8.18 0.28 7.74
N CYS A 61 8.42 1.16 8.72
CA CYS A 61 7.78 1.13 10.03
C CYS A 61 8.09 -0.17 10.79
N CYS A 62 9.38 -0.49 10.92
CA CYS A 62 9.85 -1.78 11.45
C CYS A 62 9.59 -2.01 12.95
N GLY A 63 9.02 -1.02 13.66
CA GLY A 63 8.84 -1.03 15.10
C GLY A 63 10.19 -1.15 15.79
N SER A 64 10.34 -2.13 16.68
CA SER A 64 11.60 -2.35 17.39
C SER A 64 12.68 -3.06 16.55
N GLY A 65 12.37 -3.45 15.31
CA GLY A 65 13.26 -4.27 14.48
C GLY A 65 13.31 -5.75 14.90
N ARG A 66 12.52 -6.19 15.89
CA ARG A 66 12.54 -7.57 16.41
C ARG A 66 12.42 -8.64 15.31
N ALA A 67 11.48 -8.50 14.38
CA ALA A 67 11.32 -9.46 13.27
C ALA A 67 12.56 -9.50 12.35
N LEU A 68 13.21 -8.35 12.14
CA LEU A 68 14.42 -8.21 11.33
C LEU A 68 15.60 -8.91 12.00
N PHE A 69 15.81 -8.69 13.29
CA PHE A 69 16.86 -9.36 14.06
C PHE A 69 16.67 -10.87 14.10
N GLN A 70 15.43 -11.35 14.26
CA GLN A 70 15.13 -12.78 14.18
C GLN A 70 15.48 -13.38 12.81
N ALA A 71 15.32 -12.62 11.73
CA ALA A 71 15.74 -13.07 10.40
C ALA A 71 17.27 -13.05 10.26
N ALA A 72 17.93 -11.99 10.73
CA ALA A 72 19.38 -11.86 10.72
C ALA A 72 20.05 -13.01 11.51
N GLU A 73 19.51 -13.37 12.68
CA GLU A 73 19.98 -14.50 13.49
C GLU A 73 19.87 -15.84 12.74
N ARG A 74 18.74 -16.09 12.08
CA ARG A 74 18.54 -17.32 11.28
C ARG A 74 19.46 -17.38 10.06
N LEU A 75 19.73 -16.24 9.43
CA LEU A 75 20.68 -16.14 8.33
C LEU A 75 22.12 -16.36 8.81
N ALA A 76 22.48 -15.82 9.98
CA ALA A 76 23.79 -16.04 10.59
C ALA A 76 24.01 -17.50 10.96
N ALA A 77 23.01 -18.15 11.57
CA ALA A 77 23.06 -19.57 11.93
C ALA A 77 23.25 -20.51 10.72
N THR A 78 22.94 -20.02 9.51
CA THR A 78 23.10 -20.77 8.26
C THR A 78 24.29 -20.31 7.42
N GLY A 79 25.13 -19.40 7.94
CA GLY A 79 26.31 -18.87 7.23
C GLY A 79 25.96 -17.93 6.07
N LEU A 80 24.76 -17.35 6.07
CA LEU A 80 24.24 -16.49 5.01
C LEU A 80 24.17 -15.00 5.39
N ALA A 81 24.65 -14.62 6.58
CA ALA A 81 24.59 -13.24 7.08
C ALA A 81 25.19 -12.23 6.08
N ASP A 82 26.38 -12.51 5.53
CA ASP A 82 27.07 -11.60 4.61
C ASP A 82 26.42 -11.51 3.22
N ARG A 83 25.45 -12.39 2.94
CA ARG A 83 24.72 -12.40 1.66
C ARG A 83 23.44 -11.59 1.70
N VAL A 84 23.00 -11.13 2.86
CA VAL A 84 21.74 -10.38 3.02
C VAL A 84 21.97 -9.08 3.75
N ARG A 85 21.50 -7.98 3.15
CA ARG A 85 21.41 -6.69 3.85
C ARG A 85 19.97 -6.44 4.28
N ILE A 86 19.77 -6.22 5.58
CA ILE A 86 18.45 -5.90 6.15
C ILE A 86 18.49 -4.46 6.69
N VAL A 87 17.52 -3.66 6.28
CA VAL A 87 17.36 -2.27 6.71
C VAL A 87 15.95 -2.11 7.27
N GLY A 88 15.85 -1.64 8.52
CA GLY A 88 14.59 -1.22 9.15
C GLY A 88 14.54 0.29 9.27
N VAL A 89 13.40 0.87 8.90
CA VAL A 89 13.13 2.30 9.08
C VAL A 89 11.92 2.45 9.98
N ASP A 90 12.04 3.22 11.05
CA ASP A 90 10.90 3.59 11.89
C ASP A 90 10.98 5.05 12.30
N LEU A 91 9.84 5.66 12.61
CA LEU A 91 9.80 7.05 13.04
C LEU A 91 10.42 7.22 14.43
N VAL A 92 10.30 6.21 15.29
CA VAL A 92 10.72 6.28 16.70
C VAL A 92 11.83 5.27 16.98
N ASP A 93 12.87 5.73 17.68
CA ASP A 93 13.99 4.90 18.13
C ASP A 93 13.61 4.05 19.37
N HIS A 94 12.80 3.02 19.13
CA HIS A 94 12.44 2.01 20.12
C HIS A 94 13.01 0.65 19.76
N PHE A 95 14.20 0.65 19.16
CA PHE A 95 14.86 -0.54 18.68
C PHE A 95 15.31 -1.44 19.84
N VAL A 96 15.10 -2.75 19.70
CA VAL A 96 15.69 -3.72 20.63
C VAL A 96 17.16 -3.97 20.27
N PRO A 97 18.03 -4.32 21.23
CA PRO A 97 19.40 -4.69 20.92
C PRO A 97 19.48 -5.90 19.98
N GLY A 98 20.38 -5.83 18.99
CA GLY A 98 20.62 -6.91 18.04
C GLY A 98 21.73 -6.56 17.04
N SER A 99 22.07 -7.49 16.15
CA SER A 99 23.09 -7.32 15.12
C SER A 99 22.60 -7.81 13.75
N GLY A 100 23.32 -7.43 12.68
CA GLY A 100 23.00 -7.86 11.31
C GLY A 100 21.84 -7.11 10.65
N VAL A 101 21.38 -6.00 11.25
CA VAL A 101 20.33 -5.12 10.73
C VAL A 101 20.78 -3.66 10.85
N ASP A 102 20.59 -2.87 9.80
CA ASP A 102 20.67 -1.41 9.90
C ASP A 102 19.33 -0.85 10.33
N LEU A 103 19.33 -0.05 11.40
CA LEU A 103 18.13 0.62 11.85
C LEU A 103 18.26 2.12 11.68
N VAL A 104 17.23 2.73 11.11
CA VAL A 104 17.19 4.16 10.80
C VAL A 104 15.95 4.78 11.44
N THR A 105 16.17 5.79 12.27
CA THR A 105 15.10 6.61 12.84
C THR A 105 14.77 7.74 11.88
N ALA A 106 13.70 7.59 11.10
CA ALA A 106 13.24 8.59 10.15
C ALA A 106 11.78 8.37 9.74
N SER A 107 11.14 9.46 9.29
CA SER A 107 9.85 9.36 8.62
C SER A 107 9.97 8.61 7.29
N VAL A 108 9.09 7.65 7.03
CA VAL A 108 9.09 6.88 5.77
C VAL A 108 8.67 7.71 4.55
N THR A 109 8.00 8.85 4.76
CA THR A 109 7.67 9.79 3.68
C THR A 109 8.84 10.76 3.40
N GLY A 110 9.75 10.95 4.36
CA GLY A 110 10.96 11.78 4.21
C GLY A 110 12.24 11.00 3.84
N TRP A 111 12.42 9.79 4.38
CA TRP A 111 13.63 8.99 4.21
C TRP A 111 13.72 8.35 2.82
N ALA A 112 14.91 8.40 2.21
CA ALA A 112 15.21 7.68 0.98
C ALA A 112 16.44 6.78 1.20
N PRO A 113 16.51 5.62 0.52
CA PRO A 113 17.75 4.87 0.47
C PRO A 113 18.83 5.66 -0.30
N PRO A 114 20.12 5.32 -0.12
CA PRO A 114 21.20 5.82 -0.95
C PRO A 114 20.88 5.78 -2.45
N ALA A 115 21.35 6.77 -3.20
CA ALA A 115 21.04 6.92 -4.61
C ALA A 115 21.35 5.64 -5.40
N GLY A 116 20.37 5.16 -6.17
CA GLY A 116 20.49 3.94 -6.99
C GLY A 116 20.32 2.63 -6.23
N GLN A 117 20.18 2.64 -4.90
CA GLN A 117 19.93 1.42 -4.14
C GLN A 117 18.50 0.93 -4.36
N VAL A 118 18.40 -0.39 -4.61
CA VAL A 118 17.14 -1.12 -4.79
C VAL A 118 17.05 -2.29 -3.82
N PHE A 119 15.84 -2.80 -3.62
CA PHE A 119 15.54 -3.85 -2.66
C PHE A 119 14.80 -5.01 -3.31
N ASP A 120 15.23 -6.22 -2.95
CA ASP A 120 14.61 -7.46 -3.37
C ASP A 120 13.27 -7.70 -2.67
N LEU A 121 13.19 -7.27 -1.41
CA LEU A 121 12.00 -7.33 -0.59
C LEU A 121 11.79 -5.98 0.10
N VAL A 122 10.59 -5.43 -0.04
CA VAL A 122 10.12 -4.29 0.75
C VAL A 122 8.88 -4.72 1.53
N THR A 123 8.89 -4.52 2.85
CA THR A 123 7.73 -4.81 3.71
C THR A 123 7.26 -3.58 4.46
N CYS A 124 5.96 -3.57 4.80
CA CYS A 124 5.40 -2.59 5.73
C CYS A 124 4.19 -3.23 6.45
N VAL A 125 4.45 -3.97 7.52
CA VAL A 125 3.39 -4.55 8.35
C VAL A 125 2.75 -3.41 9.12
N HIS A 126 1.44 -3.19 9.04
CA HIS A 126 0.67 -2.15 9.75
C HIS A 126 1.13 -0.67 9.73
N GLY A 127 2.34 -0.33 9.27
CA GLY A 127 2.88 1.03 9.33
C GLY A 127 2.01 2.06 8.61
N LEU A 128 1.39 1.64 7.51
CA LEU A 128 0.46 2.46 6.74
C LEU A 128 -0.78 2.92 7.51
N HIS A 129 -1.03 2.44 8.74
CA HIS A 129 -2.11 2.96 9.59
C HIS A 129 -1.80 4.31 10.23
N TYR A 130 -0.53 4.70 10.33
CA TYR A 130 -0.09 5.92 11.03
C TYR A 130 0.69 6.87 10.12
N VAL A 131 0.99 6.42 8.89
CA VAL A 131 1.56 7.27 7.85
C VAL A 131 0.52 8.26 7.34
N GLY A 132 0.91 9.53 7.24
CA GLY A 132 0.12 10.61 6.65
C GLY A 132 -0.09 10.40 5.15
N ASP A 133 0.93 10.61 4.33
CA ASP A 133 0.85 10.31 2.89
C ASP A 133 1.09 8.83 2.57
N LYS A 134 0.06 8.01 2.80
CA LYS A 134 0.05 6.57 2.50
C LYS A 134 0.34 6.30 1.01
N LEU A 135 -0.15 7.13 0.09
CA LEU A 135 0.02 6.89 -1.35
C LEU A 135 1.43 7.22 -1.84
N LEU A 136 2.07 8.24 -1.26
CA LEU A 136 3.49 8.50 -1.45
C LEU A 136 4.34 7.32 -0.94
N ALA A 137 4.04 6.80 0.25
CA ALA A 137 4.76 5.65 0.80
C ALA A 137 4.68 4.42 -0.14
N LEU A 138 3.50 4.13 -0.69
CA LEU A 138 3.32 3.05 -1.68
C LEU A 138 4.13 3.29 -2.97
N ARG A 139 4.11 4.52 -3.50
CA ARG A 139 4.89 4.90 -4.70
C ARG A 139 6.39 4.74 -4.47
N ARG A 140 6.89 5.19 -3.32
CA ARG A 140 8.32 5.08 -2.95
C ARG A 140 8.74 3.62 -2.78
N ALA A 141 7.93 2.82 -2.07
CA ALA A 141 8.18 1.39 -1.94
C ALA A 141 8.30 0.71 -3.31
N ALA A 142 7.43 1.04 -4.27
CA ALA A 142 7.48 0.52 -5.63
C ALA A 142 8.71 0.98 -6.43
N SER A 143 9.16 2.23 -6.28
CA SER A 143 10.30 2.76 -7.04
C SER A 143 11.64 2.25 -6.53
N TRP A 144 11.70 1.77 -5.28
CA TRP A 144 12.87 1.18 -4.66
C TRP A 144 13.00 -0.33 -4.87
N LEU A 145 12.03 -0.99 -5.51
CA LEU A 145 12.16 -2.43 -5.80
C LEU A 145 13.25 -2.70 -6.83
N ALA A 146 13.89 -3.86 -6.70
CA ALA A 146 14.64 -4.48 -7.79
C ALA A 146 13.69 -4.85 -8.94
N ALA A 147 14.24 -5.15 -10.12
CA ALA A 147 13.45 -5.45 -11.32
C ALA A 147 12.44 -6.59 -11.10
N ASP A 148 12.79 -7.60 -10.30
CA ASP A 148 11.93 -8.72 -9.90
C ASP A 148 11.52 -8.65 -8.42
N GLY A 149 11.77 -7.52 -7.74
CA GLY A 149 11.55 -7.33 -6.31
C GLY A 149 10.09 -7.50 -5.89
N VAL A 150 9.85 -7.75 -4.60
CA VAL A 150 8.50 -7.89 -4.04
C VAL A 150 8.26 -6.82 -2.99
N PHE A 151 7.10 -6.15 -3.08
CA PHE A 151 6.57 -5.33 -2.02
C PHE A 151 5.32 -5.98 -1.42
N ALA A 152 5.19 -5.97 -0.09
CA ALA A 152 4.00 -6.39 0.62
C ALA A 152 3.75 -5.55 1.88
N ALA A 153 2.50 -5.14 2.10
CA ALA A 153 2.13 -4.35 3.26
C ALA A 153 0.70 -4.62 3.73
N SER A 154 0.44 -4.34 5.01
CA SER A 154 -0.93 -4.17 5.50
C SER A 154 -1.45 -2.80 5.02
N PHE A 155 -2.62 -2.77 4.40
CA PHE A 155 -3.20 -1.55 3.85
C PHE A 155 -4.73 -1.55 3.94
N ASP A 156 -5.26 -0.59 4.69
CA ASP A 156 -6.69 -0.35 4.80
C ASP A 156 -7.14 0.74 3.83
N ALA A 157 -7.72 0.34 2.69
CA ALA A 157 -8.22 1.29 1.69
C ALA A 157 -9.34 2.19 2.22
N THR A 158 -10.02 1.82 3.33
CA THR A 158 -11.06 2.66 3.94
C THR A 158 -10.48 3.84 4.72
N SER A 159 -9.19 3.78 5.08
CA SER A 159 -8.48 4.89 5.74
C SER A 159 -8.10 6.02 4.79
N VAL A 160 -8.30 5.83 3.48
CA VAL A 160 -8.05 6.85 2.46
C VAL A 160 -9.35 7.57 2.15
N ARG A 161 -9.35 8.88 2.41
CA ARG A 161 -10.52 9.76 2.37
C ARG A 161 -10.39 10.78 1.25
N ASP A 162 -11.53 11.24 0.73
CA ASP A 162 -11.59 12.39 -0.14
C ASP A 162 -11.57 13.71 0.66
N GLU A 163 -11.66 14.84 -0.04
CA GLU A 163 -11.71 16.18 0.56
C GLU A 163 -12.90 16.34 1.54
N ALA A 164 -14.02 15.67 1.27
CA ALA A 164 -15.20 15.70 2.14
C ALA A 164 -15.13 14.69 3.31
N GLY A 165 -14.08 13.88 3.37
CA GLY A 165 -13.89 12.85 4.40
C GLY A 165 -14.57 11.51 4.11
N ALA A 166 -15.18 11.34 2.94
CA ALA A 166 -15.75 10.05 2.54
C ALA A 166 -14.64 9.09 2.07
N PRO A 167 -14.76 7.77 2.33
CA PRO A 167 -13.77 6.81 1.82
C PRO A 167 -13.73 6.80 0.29
N VAL A 168 -12.53 6.87 -0.29
CA VAL A 168 -12.35 6.87 -1.77
C VAL A 168 -12.72 5.51 -2.39
N GLY A 169 -12.54 4.43 -1.63
CA GLY A 169 -13.08 3.10 -1.92
C GLY A 169 -12.69 2.53 -3.29
N ARG A 170 -13.68 2.31 -4.16
CA ARG A 170 -13.50 1.62 -5.45
C ARG A 170 -12.56 2.38 -6.39
N ARG A 171 -12.61 3.72 -6.41
CA ARG A 171 -11.74 4.53 -7.28
C ARG A 171 -10.27 4.36 -6.93
N LEU A 172 -9.96 4.32 -5.63
CA LEU A 172 -8.62 4.07 -5.14
C LEU A 172 -8.12 2.69 -5.58
N THR A 173 -8.89 1.65 -5.28
CA THR A 173 -8.47 0.27 -5.62
C THR A 173 -8.34 0.04 -7.13
N ALA A 174 -9.15 0.70 -7.96
CA ALA A 174 -8.99 0.68 -9.41
C ALA A 174 -7.70 1.38 -9.87
N ALA A 175 -7.37 2.54 -9.29
CA ALA A 175 -6.14 3.25 -9.58
C ALA A 175 -4.90 2.45 -9.15
N LEU A 176 -4.92 1.84 -7.96
CA LEU A 176 -3.83 0.98 -7.48
C LEU A 176 -3.60 -0.22 -8.40
N ARG A 177 -4.67 -0.89 -8.85
CA ARG A 177 -4.56 -2.01 -9.80
C ARG A 177 -4.01 -1.56 -11.16
N SER A 178 -4.44 -0.41 -11.65
CA SER A 178 -3.94 0.16 -12.91
C SER A 178 -2.45 0.51 -12.81
N ALA A 179 -1.96 0.82 -11.61
CA ALA A 179 -0.54 1.03 -11.31
C ALA A 179 0.26 -0.27 -11.06
N GLY A 180 -0.37 -1.44 -11.18
CA GLY A 180 0.27 -2.75 -11.01
C GLY A 180 0.32 -3.26 -9.56
N PHE A 181 -0.44 -2.67 -8.63
CA PHE A 181 -0.59 -3.23 -7.29
C PHE A 181 -1.69 -4.30 -7.24
N GLY A 182 -1.40 -5.39 -6.55
CA GLY A 182 -2.42 -6.32 -6.06
C GLY A 182 -3.05 -5.78 -4.79
N TYR A 183 -4.37 -5.91 -4.63
CA TYR A 183 -5.05 -5.57 -3.39
C TYR A 183 -6.00 -6.69 -2.96
N ASP A 184 -5.72 -7.29 -1.82
CA ASP A 184 -6.56 -8.26 -1.13
C ASP A 184 -7.40 -7.52 -0.08
N THR A 185 -8.67 -7.31 -0.42
CA THR A 185 -9.62 -6.61 0.46
C THR A 185 -9.97 -7.42 1.71
N ARG A 186 -10.00 -8.76 1.61
CA ARG A 186 -10.37 -9.62 2.74
C ARG A 186 -9.33 -9.56 3.84
N ASN A 187 -8.06 -9.63 3.45
CA ASN A 187 -6.93 -9.61 4.39
C ASN A 187 -6.33 -8.20 4.57
N ARG A 188 -6.84 -7.19 3.84
CA ARG A 188 -6.34 -5.81 3.82
C ARG A 188 -4.84 -5.75 3.54
N ARG A 189 -4.43 -6.41 2.46
CA ARG A 189 -3.03 -6.47 2.01
C ARG A 189 -2.87 -5.84 0.65
N ILE A 190 -1.78 -5.10 0.48
CA ILE A 190 -1.35 -4.58 -0.81
C ILE A 190 0.00 -5.20 -1.18
N THR A 191 0.16 -5.58 -2.43
CA THR A 191 1.38 -6.18 -2.94
C THR A 191 1.77 -5.59 -4.28
N ARG A 192 3.07 -5.67 -4.61
CA ARG A 192 3.59 -5.33 -5.93
C ARG A 192 4.76 -6.24 -6.28
N ARG A 193 4.93 -6.53 -7.57
CA ARG A 193 6.13 -7.19 -8.10
C ARG A 193 6.83 -6.31 -9.12
N GLY A 194 8.16 -6.26 -9.02
CA GLY A 194 9.06 -5.48 -9.85
C GLY A 194 9.07 -3.99 -9.53
N ARG A 195 10.07 -3.30 -10.08
CA ARG A 195 10.26 -1.86 -9.94
C ARG A 195 9.25 -1.07 -10.78
N ALA A 196 8.76 0.04 -10.24
CA ALA A 196 8.10 1.06 -11.07
C ALA A 196 8.06 2.43 -10.40
N ASP A 197 8.21 3.48 -11.22
CA ASP A 197 7.82 4.84 -10.85
C ASP A 197 6.33 5.02 -11.09
N VAL A 198 5.54 4.78 -10.04
CA VAL A 198 4.07 4.81 -10.13
C VAL A 198 3.54 6.23 -10.03
N THR A 199 2.57 6.56 -10.89
CA THR A 199 1.72 7.75 -10.73
C THR A 199 0.29 7.35 -10.32
N LEU A 200 -0.26 8.05 -9.33
CA LEU A 200 -1.63 7.87 -8.86
C LEU A 200 -2.38 9.20 -9.01
N PRO A 201 -3.67 9.20 -9.39
CA PRO A 201 -4.44 10.41 -9.69
C PRO A 201 -5.01 11.06 -8.41
N PHE A 202 -4.17 11.23 -7.40
CA PHE A 202 -4.53 11.77 -6.08
C PHE A 202 -3.43 12.71 -5.59
N ALA A 203 -3.83 13.88 -5.08
CA ALA A 203 -2.95 14.81 -4.39
C ALA A 203 -3.29 14.83 -2.90
N TYR A 204 -2.28 14.71 -2.05
CA TYR A 204 -2.42 14.64 -0.59
C TYR A 204 -2.79 16.00 0.00
N LEU A 205 -3.79 16.03 0.88
CA LEU A 205 -4.29 17.23 1.56
C LEU A 205 -3.86 17.33 3.02
N GLY A 206 -3.39 16.23 3.60
CA GLY A 206 -3.11 16.10 5.04
C GLY A 206 -3.80 14.88 5.65
N ALA A 207 -3.56 14.67 6.93
CA ALA A 207 -4.12 13.56 7.69
C ALA A 207 -5.05 14.05 8.79
N ASP A 208 -5.93 13.15 9.20
CA ASP A 208 -6.74 13.25 10.39
C ASP A 208 -6.25 12.19 11.39
N ASP A 209 -5.68 12.63 12.51
CA ASP A 209 -5.20 11.81 13.62
C ASP A 209 -6.25 11.60 14.72
N ALA A 210 -7.46 12.15 14.56
CA ALA A 210 -8.63 11.88 15.39
C ALA A 210 -9.64 10.94 14.70
N ALA A 211 -9.21 10.24 13.65
CA ALA A 211 -9.98 9.29 12.85
C ALA A 211 -10.61 8.13 13.64
N GLY A 212 -10.06 7.84 14.83
CA GLY A 212 -10.47 6.72 15.67
C GLY A 212 -9.74 5.41 15.35
N PRO A 213 -10.29 4.26 15.76
CA PRO A 213 -9.60 2.99 15.65
C PRO A 213 -9.62 2.43 14.23
N ASN A 214 -8.51 1.79 13.82
CA ASN A 214 -8.46 0.93 12.64
C ASN A 214 -9.14 -0.43 12.89
N TYR A 215 -9.03 -1.32 11.91
CA TYR A 215 -9.61 -2.67 11.98
C TYR A 215 -8.99 -3.60 13.02
N THR A 216 -7.86 -3.23 13.62
CA THR A 216 -7.29 -3.96 14.75
C THR A 216 -7.70 -3.35 16.09
N GLY A 217 -8.60 -2.34 16.09
CA GLY A 217 -9.07 -1.65 17.29
C GLY A 217 -8.10 -0.61 17.85
N GLN A 218 -7.02 -0.30 17.13
CA GLN A 218 -5.97 0.61 17.58
C GLN A 218 -6.13 1.99 16.93
N PRO A 219 -5.78 3.10 17.61
CA PRO A 219 -5.80 4.42 17.01
C PRO A 219 -5.01 4.46 15.70
N ALA A 220 -5.56 5.15 14.70
CA ALA A 220 -4.98 5.26 13.37
C ALA A 220 -5.30 6.62 12.76
N VAL A 221 -4.72 6.87 11.59
CA VAL A 221 -4.85 8.14 10.87
C VAL A 221 -5.60 7.93 9.57
N HIS A 222 -6.52 8.82 9.23
CA HIS A 222 -7.09 8.91 7.90
C HIS A 222 -6.25 9.84 7.03
N SER A 223 -5.99 9.43 5.79
CA SER A 223 -5.27 10.26 4.81
C SER A 223 -6.24 10.85 3.83
N HIS A 224 -6.25 12.18 3.70
CA HIS A 224 -7.16 12.88 2.80
C HIS A 224 -6.48 13.26 1.49
N TYR A 225 -7.20 13.08 0.39
CA TYR A 225 -6.72 13.38 -0.94
C TYR A 225 -7.79 14.05 -1.80
N VAL A 226 -7.35 14.88 -2.74
CA VAL A 226 -8.18 15.34 -3.87
C VAL A 226 -7.81 14.56 -5.13
N SER A 227 -8.80 14.25 -5.97
CA SER A 227 -8.51 13.59 -7.25
C SER A 227 -7.89 14.59 -8.23
N THR A 228 -6.78 14.21 -8.86
CA THR A 228 -6.10 15.01 -9.89
C THR A 228 -6.48 14.61 -11.31
N ALA A 229 -7.31 13.57 -11.46
CA ALA A 229 -7.90 13.24 -12.76
C ALA A 229 -8.86 14.37 -13.15
N THR A 230 -8.46 15.20 -14.11
CA THR A 230 -9.33 16.18 -14.74
C THR A 230 -10.57 15.48 -15.27
N GLY A 231 -11.75 16.01 -14.95
CA GLY A 231 -13.03 15.44 -15.37
C GLY A 231 -13.17 15.42 -16.88
N SER A 232 -12.85 14.29 -17.51
CA SER A 232 -13.32 13.95 -18.85
C SER A 232 -14.51 13.00 -18.71
N GLY A 233 -15.67 13.57 -18.39
CA GLY A 233 -16.96 12.97 -18.65
C GLY A 233 -17.81 13.99 -19.39
N PRO A 234 -18.37 13.68 -20.58
CA PRO A 234 -19.26 14.61 -21.25
C PRO A 234 -20.50 14.80 -20.39
N SER A 235 -20.90 16.06 -20.20
CA SER A 235 -22.21 16.46 -19.73
C SER A 235 -23.28 15.73 -20.54
N ALA A 236 -23.92 14.73 -19.94
CA ALA A 236 -25.14 14.17 -20.48
C ALA A 236 -26.30 15.06 -20.04
N SER A 237 -26.48 16.15 -20.77
CA SER A 237 -27.80 16.76 -20.94
C SER A 237 -28.74 15.68 -21.51
N ARG A 238 -29.70 15.24 -20.70
CA ARG A 238 -30.96 14.63 -21.15
C ARG A 238 -32.04 15.48 -20.51
N THR A 239 -32.78 16.27 -21.26
CA THR A 239 -33.94 15.75 -21.97
C THR A 239 -34.37 16.74 -23.05
N ALA A 240 -34.23 16.35 -24.32
CA ALA A 240 -35.02 16.92 -25.41
C ALA A 240 -35.70 15.76 -26.12
N THR A 241 -37.02 15.82 -26.06
CA THR A 241 -38.04 14.95 -26.65
C THR A 241 -37.77 14.69 -28.13
N ALA A 242 -37.64 13.42 -28.52
CA ALA A 242 -37.72 13.02 -29.92
C ALA A 242 -39.15 12.55 -30.21
N LEU A 243 -39.85 13.33 -31.04
CA LEU A 243 -41.12 12.99 -31.66
C LEU A 243 -40.94 11.81 -32.63
N ASN A 244 -41.93 10.94 -32.60
CA ASN A 244 -42.16 9.80 -33.48
C ASN A 244 -42.93 10.26 -34.73
N PRO A 245 -42.50 9.93 -35.97
CA PRO A 245 -43.38 10.01 -37.13
C PRO A 245 -43.82 8.60 -37.54
N GLN A 246 -45.11 8.31 -37.31
CA GLN A 246 -45.82 7.25 -38.01
C GLN A 246 -45.93 7.61 -39.49
N ALA A 247 -45.51 6.69 -40.37
CA ALA A 247 -45.89 6.68 -41.78
C ALA A 247 -46.85 5.51 -42.03
N ALA A 248 -47.92 5.82 -42.75
CA ALA A 248 -49.09 4.98 -42.97
C ALA A 248 -48.87 3.82 -43.96
N LEU A 249 -49.66 2.76 -43.76
CA LEU A 249 -49.94 1.63 -44.65
C LEU A 249 -50.59 2.07 -45.98
N PRO A 250 -50.66 1.17 -46.98
CA PRO A 250 -51.95 0.48 -47.13
C PRO A 250 -51.87 -1.02 -47.42
N ASP A 251 -52.96 -1.69 -46.99
CA ASP A 251 -53.38 -3.06 -47.28
C ASP A 251 -53.49 -3.40 -48.77
N GLN A 252 -53.20 -4.66 -49.12
CA GLN A 252 -54.00 -5.40 -50.10
C GLN A 252 -54.25 -6.85 -49.64
N PRO A 253 -55.49 -7.38 -49.81
CA PRO A 253 -55.92 -8.65 -49.25
C PRO A 253 -55.66 -9.87 -50.15
N ALA A 254 -55.60 -11.03 -49.48
CA ALA A 254 -55.41 -12.36 -50.05
C ALA A 254 -56.61 -12.86 -50.88
N GLN A 255 -56.29 -13.59 -51.95
CA GLN A 255 -57.20 -14.41 -52.74
C GLN A 255 -57.64 -15.67 -51.98
N VAL A 256 -58.90 -16.08 -52.17
CA VAL A 256 -59.41 -17.45 -51.89
C VAL A 256 -60.32 -17.86 -53.08
N PRO A 257 -60.33 -19.14 -53.52
CA PRO A 257 -60.80 -19.54 -54.84
C PRO A 257 -62.21 -20.16 -54.85
N GLY A 258 -62.85 -20.24 -56.02
CA GLY A 258 -63.92 -21.21 -56.26
C GLY A 258 -64.84 -20.97 -57.47
N ARG A 259 -64.70 -21.85 -58.46
CA ARG A 259 -65.66 -22.31 -59.51
C ARG A 259 -65.98 -21.38 -60.68
#